data_AF-A0ABD4TIM4-F1
#
_entry.id   AF-A0ABD4TIM4-F1
#
_cell.length_a   1.000
_cell.length_b   1.000
_cell.length_c   1.000
_cell.angle_alpha   90.00
_cell.angle_beta   90.00
_cell.angle_gamma   90.00
#
_symmetry.space_group_name_H-M   'P 1'
#
loop_
_entity.id
_entity.type
_entity.pdbx_description
1 polymer ?
#
loop_
_entity_poly.entity_id
_entity_poly.type
_entity_poly.pdbx_seq_one_letter_code
_entity_poly.pdbx_strand_id
1 'polypeptide(L)'
;MAPQRKTSREKKQADPINWTKVGAIAIAVLFAVMMAASLLGTAWIGGMRAIQPGDLVVIDYTVYNEMDIPILTTQEIVASQADQFVYLSGPIEVSAGYSPNEDVIAIPDRYNSIAPYALFRTEFQEITAAPIGYRERDRITVPFTFESADAPLERNLTAEQIGEMGYEFDNLTVGEMIALGFADNPQITLDDVEPDIRIRFAFIKEKTEDSVIVRYGYSYAVVTINSVTAVS
;
A
#
# COMPACT_ATOMS: atom_id res chain seq x y z
N MET A 1 30.93 -88.73 -14.74
CA MET A 1 29.72 -88.09 -14.19
C MET A 1 30.08 -86.71 -13.67
N ALA A 2 29.61 -85.64 -14.30
CA ALA A 2 29.32 -84.37 -13.60
C ALA A 2 27.90 -84.49 -13.00
N PRO A 3 27.42 -83.65 -12.04
CA PRO A 3 27.89 -82.36 -11.50
C PRO A 3 27.89 -82.34 -9.93
N GLN A 4 28.23 -81.28 -9.17
CA GLN A 4 27.36 -80.15 -8.80
C GLN A 4 28.14 -79.01 -8.12
N ARG A 5 27.82 -77.76 -8.55
CA ARG A 5 28.13 -76.49 -7.88
C ARG A 5 27.49 -76.44 -6.48
N LYS A 6 28.21 -75.90 -5.49
CA LYS A 6 27.61 -75.24 -4.33
C LYS A 6 28.14 -73.81 -4.22
N THR A 7 27.28 -72.88 -4.63
CA THR A 7 27.35 -71.46 -4.29
C THR A 7 26.92 -71.28 -2.83
N SER A 8 27.83 -70.92 -1.93
CA SER A 8 27.45 -70.33 -0.65
C SER A 8 27.35 -68.82 -0.80
N ARG A 9 26.12 -68.31 -0.91
CA ARG A 9 25.81 -66.90 -0.63
C ARG A 9 25.79 -66.76 0.89
N GLU A 10 26.79 -66.08 1.46
CA GLU A 10 26.70 -65.52 2.80
C GLU A 10 25.55 -64.51 2.84
N LYS A 11 24.50 -64.83 3.59
CA LYS A 11 23.48 -63.86 4.01
C LYS A 11 24.14 -62.94 5.02
N LYS A 12 24.39 -61.67 4.66
CA LYS A 12 24.66 -60.59 5.62
C LYS A 12 23.46 -60.52 6.58
N GLN A 13 23.69 -60.93 7.82
CA GLN A 13 22.76 -60.77 8.93
C GLN A 13 22.55 -59.27 9.12
N ALA A 14 21.30 -58.81 9.00
CA ALA A 14 20.98 -57.41 9.27
C ALA A 14 21.27 -57.13 10.74
N ASP A 15 22.15 -56.17 11.01
CA ASP A 15 22.45 -55.72 12.37
C ASP A 15 21.14 -55.30 13.06
N PRO A 16 20.88 -55.77 14.30
CA PRO A 16 19.70 -55.37 15.03
C PRO A 16 19.74 -53.85 15.26
N ILE A 17 18.63 -53.17 14.93
CA ILE A 17 18.51 -51.72 15.11
C ILE A 17 18.85 -51.38 16.55
N ASN A 18 19.95 -50.63 16.71
CA ASN A 18 20.41 -50.20 18.01
C ASN A 18 19.56 -49.00 18.46
N TRP A 19 18.48 -49.30 19.18
CA TRP A 19 17.52 -48.32 19.70
C TRP A 19 18.17 -47.18 20.51
N THR A 20 19.30 -47.45 21.15
CA THR A 20 20.07 -46.42 21.87
C THR A 20 20.69 -45.39 20.92
N LYS A 21 21.17 -45.82 19.74
CA LYS A 21 21.66 -44.90 18.69
C LYS A 21 20.51 -44.09 18.09
N VAL A 22 19.36 -44.71 17.87
CA VAL A 22 18.16 -44.02 17.36
C VAL A 22 17.70 -42.95 18.35
N GLY A 23 17.65 -43.28 19.65
CA GLY A 23 17.32 -42.32 20.71
C GLY A 23 18.33 -41.16 20.80
N ALA A 24 19.63 -41.45 20.71
CA ALA A 24 20.67 -40.42 20.71
C ALA A 24 20.58 -39.49 19.49
N ILE A 25 20.31 -40.03 18.30
CA ILE A 25 20.10 -39.24 17.08
C ILE A 25 18.85 -38.36 17.22
N ALA A 26 17.75 -38.90 17.76
CA ALA A 26 16.52 -38.14 17.98
C ALA A 26 16.76 -36.94 18.92
N ILE A 27 17.48 -37.15 20.03
CA ILE A 27 17.83 -36.08 20.98
C ILE A 27 18.74 -35.04 20.32
N ALA A 28 19.75 -35.47 19.55
CA ALA A 28 20.67 -34.56 18.87
C ALA A 28 19.95 -33.70 17.82
N VAL A 29 19.03 -34.28 17.05
CA VAL A 29 18.21 -33.53 16.08
C VAL A 29 17.30 -32.54 16.79
N LEU A 30 16.65 -32.94 17.89
CA LEU A 30 15.74 -32.08 18.63
C LEU A 30 16.48 -30.89 19.26
N PHE A 31 17.70 -31.11 19.76
CA PHE A 31 18.55 -30.05 20.29
C PHE A 31 19.01 -29.08 19.19
N ALA A 32 19.39 -29.60 18.02
CA ALA A 32 19.76 -28.76 16.87
C ALA A 32 18.58 -27.90 16.38
N VAL A 33 17.37 -28.47 16.34
CA VAL A 33 16.14 -27.73 15.99
C VAL A 33 15.84 -26.65 17.03
N MET A 34 15.98 -26.95 18.32
CA MET A 34 15.78 -25.95 19.38
C MET A 34 16.80 -24.81 19.30
N MET A 35 18.07 -25.12 19.02
CA MET A 35 19.09 -24.10 18.80
C MET A 35 18.77 -23.23 17.58
N ALA A 36 18.37 -23.83 16.46
CA ALA A 36 17.93 -23.08 15.28
C ALA A 36 16.70 -22.19 15.57
N ALA A 37 15.72 -22.72 16.32
CA ALA A 37 14.54 -21.96 16.73
C ALA A 37 14.89 -20.80 17.68
N SER A 38 15.86 -20.98 18.59
CA SER A 38 16.34 -19.90 19.48
C SER A 38 17.07 -18.79 18.73
N LEU A 39 17.77 -19.12 17.63
CA LEU A 39 18.43 -18.15 16.76
C LEU A 39 17.43 -17.33 15.94
N LEU A 40 16.24 -17.88 15.66
CA LEU A 40 15.14 -17.18 14.99
C LEU A 40 14.34 -16.25 15.94
N GLY A 41 14.61 -16.29 17.25
CA GLY A 41 13.95 -15.45 18.26
C GLY A 41 12.43 -15.65 18.37
N THR A 42 11.74 -14.76 19.09
CA THR A 42 10.26 -14.71 19.17
C THR A 42 9.63 -13.82 18.10
N ALA A 43 10.42 -13.25 17.19
CA ALA A 43 9.96 -12.31 16.16
C ALA A 43 8.92 -12.92 15.21
N TRP A 44 9.01 -14.23 14.93
CA TRP A 44 8.00 -14.95 14.15
C TRP A 44 6.65 -15.10 14.86
N ILE A 45 6.61 -15.02 16.20
CA ILE A 45 5.37 -15.08 17.00
C ILE A 45 4.63 -13.74 16.97
N GLY A 46 5.37 -12.62 17.01
CA GLY A 46 4.80 -11.28 16.86
C GLY A 46 4.12 -11.08 15.50
N GLY A 47 4.74 -11.57 14.42
CA GLY A 47 4.18 -11.51 13.06
C GLY A 47 2.99 -12.42 12.77
N MET A 48 2.56 -13.27 13.72
CA MET A 48 1.36 -14.12 13.56
C MET A 48 0.08 -13.48 14.10
N ARG A 49 0.19 -12.41 14.89
CA ARG A 49 -0.98 -11.71 15.45
C ARG A 49 -1.67 -10.92 14.34
N ALA A 50 -2.97 -11.15 14.18
CA ALA A 50 -3.79 -10.29 13.33
C ALA A 50 -3.93 -8.91 13.98
N ILE A 51 -3.83 -7.87 13.17
CA ILE A 51 -4.00 -6.48 13.57
C ILE A 51 -5.45 -6.28 14.02
N GLN A 52 -5.63 -5.63 15.15
CA GLN A 52 -6.92 -5.29 15.73
C GLN A 52 -7.21 -3.80 15.56
N PRO A 53 -8.50 -3.40 15.56
CA PRO A 53 -8.85 -1.98 15.59
C PRO A 53 -8.15 -1.26 16.76
N GLY A 54 -7.58 -0.09 16.49
CA GLY A 54 -6.86 0.72 17.47
C GLY A 54 -5.35 0.45 17.57
N ASP A 55 -4.85 -0.68 17.06
CA ASP A 55 -3.42 -0.95 17.00
C ASP A 55 -2.68 0.12 16.20
N LEU A 56 -1.49 0.52 16.64
CA LEU A 56 -0.68 1.47 15.90
C LEU A 56 0.03 0.75 14.75
N VAL A 57 -0.17 1.23 13.52
CA VAL A 57 0.38 0.64 12.30
C VAL A 57 1.16 1.67 11.51
N VAL A 58 2.26 1.22 10.90
CA VAL A 58 3.00 2.01 9.90
C VAL A 58 2.72 1.39 8.53
N ILE A 59 2.19 2.20 7.62
CA ILE A 59 1.68 1.76 6.32
C ILE A 59 2.42 2.46 5.20
N ASP A 60 2.96 1.68 4.28
CA ASP A 60 3.29 2.12 2.94
C ASP A 60 2.09 1.94 2.01
N TYR A 61 1.92 2.85 1.06
CA TYR A 61 0.77 2.77 0.16
C TYR A 61 1.08 3.33 -1.23
N THR A 62 0.29 2.91 -2.21
CA THR A 62 0.25 3.50 -3.55
C THR A 62 -1.20 3.57 -4.01
N VAL A 63 -1.66 4.76 -4.37
CA VAL A 63 -3.01 5.03 -4.88
C VAL A 63 -2.98 5.03 -6.40
N TYR A 64 -3.99 4.40 -7.01
CA TYR A 64 -4.12 4.24 -8.45
C TYR A 64 -5.44 4.80 -8.96
N ASN A 65 -5.42 5.44 -10.13
CA ASN A 65 -6.63 5.81 -10.86
C ASN A 65 -7.25 4.60 -11.59
N GLU A 66 -8.34 4.81 -12.34
CA GLU A 66 -8.99 3.72 -13.08
C GLU A 66 -8.19 3.14 -14.26
N MET A 67 -7.10 3.80 -14.65
CA MET A 67 -6.20 3.37 -15.72
C MET A 67 -4.97 2.63 -15.17
N ASP A 68 -4.98 2.24 -13.90
CA ASP A 68 -3.85 1.63 -13.18
C ASP A 68 -2.59 2.51 -13.15
N ILE A 69 -2.75 3.83 -13.27
CA ILE A 69 -1.65 4.80 -13.15
C ILE A 69 -1.48 5.17 -11.68
N PRO A 70 -0.28 5.05 -11.09
CA PRO A 70 -0.01 5.47 -9.72
C PRO A 70 -0.06 7.00 -9.62
N ILE A 71 -0.77 7.53 -8.63
CA ILE A 71 -0.98 8.98 -8.45
C ILE A 71 -0.28 9.51 -7.21
N LEU A 72 -0.27 8.70 -6.15
CA LEU A 72 0.31 9.00 -4.86
C LEU A 72 0.98 7.73 -4.34
N THR A 73 2.22 7.81 -3.89
CA THR A 73 2.97 6.65 -3.41
C THR A 73 3.90 7.01 -2.27
N THR A 74 4.17 6.03 -1.42
CA THR A 74 5.28 6.07 -0.46
C THR A 74 6.54 5.39 -1.00
N GLN A 75 6.54 4.89 -2.24
CA GLN A 75 7.68 4.17 -2.80
C GLN A 75 8.36 5.02 -3.86
N GLU A 76 9.60 5.43 -3.58
CA GLU A 76 10.40 6.24 -4.50
C GLU A 76 10.63 5.53 -5.84
N ILE A 77 10.78 4.20 -5.82
CA ILE A 77 10.92 3.40 -7.03
C ILE A 77 9.69 3.51 -7.94
N VAL A 78 8.48 3.53 -7.36
CA VAL A 78 7.23 3.67 -8.11
C VAL A 78 7.15 5.06 -8.74
N ALA A 79 7.48 6.11 -7.96
CA ALA A 79 7.48 7.48 -8.47
C ALA A 79 8.52 7.71 -9.58
N SER A 80 9.72 7.12 -9.45
CA SER A 80 10.81 7.31 -10.41
C SER A 80 10.65 6.56 -11.74
N GLN A 81 9.82 5.51 -11.78
CA GLN A 81 9.61 4.66 -12.96
C GLN A 81 8.30 4.96 -13.69
N ALA A 82 7.45 5.84 -13.15
CA ALA A 82 6.20 6.19 -13.78
C ALA A 82 6.43 7.11 -15.00
N ASP A 83 5.61 6.93 -16.03
CA ASP A 83 5.63 7.76 -17.24
C ASP A 83 5.11 9.19 -17.00
N GLN A 84 4.40 9.39 -15.90
CA GLN A 84 3.82 10.67 -15.47
C GLN A 84 4.24 10.98 -14.04
N PHE A 85 4.03 12.22 -13.61
CA PHE A 85 4.32 12.62 -12.24
C PHE A 85 3.50 11.79 -11.23
N VAL A 86 4.14 11.35 -10.15
CA VAL A 86 3.49 10.65 -9.03
C VAL A 86 3.87 11.38 -7.76
N TYR A 87 2.88 11.74 -6.95
CA TYR A 87 3.13 12.37 -5.66
C TYR A 87 3.88 11.41 -4.73
N LEU A 88 4.98 11.84 -4.14
CA LEU A 88 5.76 11.04 -3.20
C LEU A 88 5.49 11.50 -1.76
N SER A 89 4.85 10.66 -0.96
CA SER A 89 4.60 10.93 0.46
C SER A 89 5.48 10.07 1.38
N GLY A 90 5.45 10.39 2.67
CA GLY A 90 5.95 9.49 3.72
C GLY A 90 4.95 8.36 4.03
N PRO A 91 5.41 7.27 4.69
CA PRO A 91 4.49 6.29 5.26
C PRO A 91 3.54 6.95 6.26
N ILE A 92 2.34 6.38 6.39
CA ILE A 92 1.36 6.82 7.39
C ILE A 92 1.56 5.99 8.65
N GLU A 93 1.74 6.66 9.79
CA GLU A 93 1.70 6.05 11.11
C GLU A 93 0.40 6.45 11.80
N VAL A 94 -0.47 5.47 12.06
CA VAL A 94 -1.84 5.73 12.52
C VAL A 94 -2.42 4.53 13.26
N SER A 95 -3.43 4.75 14.09
CA SER A 95 -4.24 3.65 14.63
C SER A 95 -5.07 2.97 13.53
N ALA A 96 -5.06 1.65 13.49
CA ALA A 96 -5.85 0.85 12.56
C ALA A 96 -7.35 1.12 12.75
N GLY A 97 -8.04 1.48 11.67
CA GLY A 97 -9.44 1.91 11.68
C GLY A 97 -9.66 3.35 12.17
N TYR A 98 -8.61 4.17 12.25
CA TYR A 98 -8.76 5.58 12.59
C TYR A 98 -9.56 6.32 11.50
N SER A 99 -10.50 7.14 11.98
CA SER A 99 -11.38 7.95 11.15
C SER A 99 -11.21 9.43 11.53
N PRO A 100 -10.65 10.26 10.64
CA PRO A 100 -10.55 11.69 10.88
C PRO A 100 -11.93 12.37 10.78
N ASN A 101 -12.04 13.57 11.35
CA ASN A 101 -13.27 14.38 11.27
C ASN A 101 -13.27 15.26 10.02
N GLU A 102 -12.08 15.61 9.52
CA GLU A 102 -11.84 16.42 8.35
C GLU A 102 -12.30 15.69 7.08
N ASP A 103 -12.92 16.40 6.13
CA ASP A 103 -13.34 15.82 4.85
C ASP A 103 -12.14 15.60 3.90
N VAL A 104 -11.09 16.41 4.04
CA VAL A 104 -9.84 16.36 3.28
C VAL A 104 -8.68 16.29 4.25
N ILE A 105 -7.84 15.28 4.10
CA ILE A 105 -6.65 15.05 4.91
C ILE A 105 -5.44 15.54 4.12
N ALA A 106 -4.62 16.38 4.75
CA ALA A 106 -3.35 16.82 4.22
C ALA A 106 -2.32 15.69 4.32
N ILE A 107 -1.82 15.23 3.18
CA ILE A 107 -0.71 14.27 3.10
C ILE A 107 0.55 15.03 2.70
N PRO A 108 1.53 15.18 3.60
CA PRO A 108 2.72 15.96 3.32
C PRO A 108 3.57 15.31 2.22
N ASP A 109 4.22 16.15 1.40
CA ASP A 109 5.26 15.71 0.49
C ASP A 109 6.44 15.18 1.30
N ARG A 110 7.03 14.08 0.85
CA ARG A 110 8.16 13.44 1.54
C ARG A 110 9.30 14.41 1.82
N TYR A 111 9.58 15.30 0.86
CA TYR A 111 10.69 16.24 0.93
C TYR A 111 10.23 17.65 1.30
N ASN A 112 8.94 17.82 1.61
CA ASN A 112 8.32 19.11 1.92
C ASN A 112 8.62 20.19 0.86
N SER A 113 8.65 19.76 -0.41
CA SER A 113 9.06 20.56 -1.57
C SER A 113 7.90 21.10 -2.39
N ILE A 114 6.72 20.48 -2.25
CA ILE A 114 5.46 20.87 -2.90
C ILE A 114 4.34 20.90 -1.87
N ALA A 115 3.24 21.56 -2.21
CA ALA A 115 2.06 21.68 -1.35
C ALA A 115 1.51 20.30 -0.94
N PRO A 116 0.93 20.16 0.27
CA PRO A 116 0.37 18.90 0.73
C PRO A 116 -0.69 18.35 -0.22
N TYR A 117 -0.74 17.03 -0.33
CA TYR A 117 -1.74 16.35 -1.15
C TYR A 117 -3.09 16.26 -0.42
N ALA A 118 -4.18 16.45 -1.15
CA ALA A 118 -5.55 16.32 -0.65
C ALA A 118 -6.06 14.88 -0.81
N LEU A 119 -6.00 14.10 0.26
CA LEU A 119 -6.60 12.75 0.31
C LEU A 119 -7.99 12.85 0.96
N PHE A 120 -9.03 12.30 0.32
CA PHE A 120 -10.37 12.40 0.89
C PHE A 120 -10.54 11.49 2.10
N ARG A 121 -11.44 11.88 3.02
CA ARG A 121 -11.75 11.12 4.23
C ARG A 121 -12.09 9.66 3.94
N THR A 122 -12.92 9.41 2.95
CA THR A 122 -13.32 8.05 2.58
C THR A 122 -12.11 7.22 2.13
N GLU A 123 -11.26 7.78 1.27
CA GLU A 123 -10.03 7.11 0.80
C GLU A 123 -9.06 6.83 1.95
N PHE A 124 -8.87 7.81 2.85
CA PHE A 124 -8.03 7.65 4.02
C PHE A 124 -8.57 6.57 4.97
N GLN A 125 -9.87 6.57 5.25
CA GLN A 125 -10.52 5.56 6.10
C GLN A 125 -10.37 4.15 5.53
N GLU A 126 -10.52 3.97 4.22
CA GLU A 126 -10.32 2.67 3.58
C GLU A 126 -8.86 2.21 3.74
N ILE A 127 -7.88 3.11 3.55
CA ILE A 127 -6.45 2.82 3.76
C ILE A 127 -6.17 2.43 5.23
N THR A 128 -6.71 3.16 6.21
CA THR A 128 -6.41 2.91 7.64
C THR A 128 -7.17 1.73 8.21
N ALA A 129 -8.33 1.37 7.66
CA ALA A 129 -9.09 0.18 8.04
C ALA A 129 -8.53 -1.11 7.42
N ALA A 130 -7.91 -1.02 6.24
CA ALA A 130 -7.40 -2.17 5.51
C ALA A 130 -6.50 -3.14 6.30
N PRO A 131 -5.60 -2.69 7.20
CA PRO A 131 -4.75 -3.60 7.96
C PRO A 131 -5.50 -4.52 8.92
N ILE A 132 -6.73 -4.18 9.34
CA ILE A 132 -7.47 -4.95 10.35
C ILE A 132 -7.68 -6.40 9.85
N GLY A 133 -7.30 -7.36 10.68
CA GLY A 133 -7.38 -8.79 10.35
C GLY A 133 -6.18 -9.34 9.57
N TYR A 134 -5.32 -8.47 9.04
CA TYR A 134 -4.06 -8.84 8.37
C TYR A 134 -2.88 -8.81 9.33
N ARG A 135 -1.70 -9.16 8.84
CA ARG A 135 -0.46 -9.27 9.60
C ARG A 135 0.58 -8.26 9.13
N GLU A 136 1.58 -8.04 9.97
CA GLU A 136 2.77 -7.32 9.55
C GLU A 136 3.35 -7.93 8.27
N ARG A 137 3.75 -7.06 7.33
CA ARG A 137 4.29 -7.39 6.00
C ARG A 137 3.28 -7.91 4.98
N ASP A 138 2.01 -8.00 5.33
CA ASP A 138 0.98 -8.27 4.33
C ASP A 138 0.85 -7.09 3.38
N ARG A 139 0.51 -7.40 2.12
CA ARG A 139 0.21 -6.45 1.06
C ARG A 139 -1.24 -6.66 0.62
N ILE A 140 -2.01 -5.58 0.61
CA ILE A 140 -3.47 -5.59 0.50
C ILE A 140 -3.87 -4.63 -0.63
N THR A 141 -4.77 -5.06 -1.49
CA THR A 141 -5.44 -4.16 -2.45
C THR A 141 -6.75 -3.69 -1.84
N VAL A 142 -6.92 -2.38 -1.73
CA VAL A 142 -8.01 -1.70 -1.03
C VAL A 142 -8.81 -0.92 -2.08
N PRO A 143 -10.00 -1.39 -2.46
CA PRO A 143 -10.85 -0.64 -3.38
C PRO A 143 -11.37 0.63 -2.69
N PHE A 144 -11.44 1.73 -3.42
CA PHE A 144 -12.13 2.92 -2.94
C PHE A 144 -13.59 2.87 -3.34
N THR A 145 -14.46 3.20 -2.38
CA THR A 145 -15.90 3.32 -2.61
C THR A 145 -16.28 4.79 -2.55
N PHE A 146 -16.94 5.28 -3.61
CA PHE A 146 -17.52 6.62 -3.64
C PHE A 146 -19.04 6.51 -3.63
N GLU A 147 -19.71 7.44 -2.96
CA GLU A 147 -21.17 7.42 -2.79
C GLU A 147 -21.95 7.50 -4.12
N SER A 148 -21.35 8.11 -5.15
CA SER A 148 -21.93 8.15 -6.50
C SER A 148 -21.13 7.25 -7.44
N ALA A 149 -21.72 6.12 -7.83
CA ALA A 149 -21.13 5.19 -8.80
C ALA A 149 -21.09 5.75 -10.24
N ASP A 150 -21.99 6.69 -10.56
CA ASP A 150 -22.20 7.17 -11.94
C ASP A 150 -21.23 8.29 -12.34
N ALA A 151 -20.67 9.02 -11.36
CA ALA A 151 -19.68 10.07 -11.59
C ALA A 151 -18.75 10.20 -10.37
N PRO A 152 -17.82 9.27 -10.16
CA PRO A 152 -16.92 9.31 -9.02
C PRO A 152 -15.99 10.50 -9.18
N LEU A 153 -16.35 11.62 -8.54
CA LEU A 153 -15.51 12.80 -8.41
C LEU A 153 -15.04 13.33 -9.77
N GLU A 154 -16.01 13.74 -10.59
CA GLU A 154 -15.79 14.41 -11.87
C GLU A 154 -16.17 15.87 -11.80
N ARG A 155 -15.52 16.70 -12.62
CA ARG A 155 -15.85 18.12 -12.76
C ARG A 155 -15.71 18.54 -14.22
N ASN A 156 -16.68 19.31 -14.70
CA ASN A 156 -16.55 20.00 -15.98
C ASN A 156 -15.81 21.33 -15.76
N LEU A 157 -14.80 21.60 -16.58
CA LEU A 157 -14.02 22.84 -16.57
C LEU A 157 -14.09 23.49 -17.95
N THR A 158 -14.41 24.78 -18.00
CA THR A 158 -14.39 25.54 -19.27
C THR A 158 -12.96 25.85 -19.71
N ALA A 159 -12.77 26.17 -20.99
CA ALA A 159 -11.48 26.64 -21.49
C ALA A 159 -10.93 27.85 -20.72
N GLU A 160 -11.81 28.76 -20.29
CA GLU A 160 -11.47 29.90 -19.44
C GLU A 160 -10.93 29.45 -18.08
N GLN A 161 -11.62 28.54 -17.39
CA GLN A 161 -11.18 28.00 -16.09
C GLN A 161 -9.85 27.26 -16.20
N ILE A 162 -9.63 26.52 -17.28
CA ILE A 162 -8.34 25.87 -17.56
C ILE A 162 -7.22 26.90 -17.74
N GLY A 163 -7.50 28.00 -18.45
CA GLY A 163 -6.57 29.12 -18.59
C GLY A 163 -6.25 29.81 -17.27
N GLU A 164 -7.25 30.02 -16.40
CA GLU A 164 -7.07 30.57 -15.05
C GLU A 164 -6.19 29.67 -14.16
N MET A 165 -6.22 28.35 -14.39
CA MET A 165 -5.36 27.38 -13.72
C MET A 165 -3.93 27.34 -14.29
N GLY A 166 -3.63 28.10 -15.35
CA GLY A 166 -2.31 28.19 -15.96
C GLY A 166 -2.01 27.15 -17.04
N TYR A 167 -3.04 26.45 -17.55
CA TYR A 167 -2.90 25.47 -18.62
C TYR A 167 -3.35 26.05 -19.97
N GLU A 168 -2.71 25.62 -21.05
CA GLU A 168 -3.12 25.95 -22.42
C GLU A 168 -4.19 24.95 -22.90
N PHE A 169 -5.46 25.39 -22.95
CA PHE A 169 -6.59 24.52 -23.28
C PHE A 169 -6.39 23.72 -24.58
N ASP A 170 -5.86 24.34 -25.63
CA ASP A 170 -5.68 23.70 -26.93
C ASP A 170 -4.68 22.54 -26.89
N ASN A 171 -3.66 22.62 -26.03
CA ASN A 171 -2.62 21.58 -25.90
C ASN A 171 -3.07 20.40 -25.04
N LEU A 172 -4.14 20.54 -24.27
CA LEU A 172 -4.62 19.49 -23.38
C LEU A 172 -5.11 18.26 -24.14
N THR A 173 -4.74 17.09 -23.64
CA THR A 173 -5.13 15.79 -24.21
C THR A 173 -5.86 14.90 -23.20
N VAL A 174 -6.72 13.99 -23.69
CA VAL A 174 -7.36 12.98 -22.84
C VAL A 174 -6.28 12.07 -22.24
N GLY A 175 -6.38 11.81 -20.94
CA GLY A 175 -5.39 11.07 -20.14
C GLY A 175 -4.28 11.94 -19.54
N GLU A 176 -4.24 13.23 -19.87
CA GLU A 176 -3.29 14.17 -19.28
C GLU A 176 -3.65 14.51 -17.83
N MET A 177 -2.62 14.67 -17.00
CA MET A 177 -2.74 15.04 -15.60
C MET A 177 -2.75 16.56 -15.44
N ILE A 178 -3.70 17.07 -14.65
CA ILE A 178 -3.73 18.45 -14.19
C ILE A 178 -3.80 18.51 -12.65
N ALA A 179 -3.31 19.59 -12.06
CA ALA A 179 -3.38 19.83 -10.63
C ALA A 179 -4.63 20.66 -10.29
N LEU A 180 -5.39 20.19 -9.30
CA LEU A 180 -6.51 20.90 -8.70
C LEU A 180 -6.11 21.37 -7.30
N GLY A 181 -6.40 22.63 -6.99
CA GLY A 181 -6.27 23.17 -5.64
C GLY A 181 -7.55 22.96 -4.83
N PHE A 182 -7.40 22.46 -3.60
CA PHE A 182 -8.46 22.32 -2.61
C PHE A 182 -8.10 23.16 -1.39
N ALA A 183 -9.01 24.03 -0.95
CA ALA A 183 -8.85 24.85 0.24
C ALA A 183 -10.05 24.66 1.16
N ASP A 184 -9.82 24.53 2.47
CA ASP A 184 -10.89 24.37 3.46
C ASP A 184 -11.76 25.64 3.58
N ASN A 185 -11.16 26.81 3.35
CA ASN A 185 -11.83 28.11 3.33
C ASN A 185 -11.47 28.86 2.03
N PRO A 186 -12.31 28.82 0.99
CA PRO A 186 -12.05 29.52 -0.27
C PRO A 186 -12.20 31.05 -0.17
N GLN A 187 -12.60 31.58 0.99
CA GLN A 187 -12.71 33.03 1.18
C GLN A 187 -11.35 33.60 1.58
N ILE A 188 -10.82 34.49 0.74
CA ILE A 188 -9.74 35.40 1.12
C ILE A 188 -10.32 36.29 2.23
N THR A 189 -10.05 35.96 3.49
CA THR A 189 -10.33 36.88 4.60
C THR A 189 -9.45 38.12 4.45
N LEU A 190 -9.97 39.29 4.82
CA LEU A 190 -9.18 40.54 4.88
C LEU A 190 -8.01 40.44 5.87
N ASP A 191 -8.02 39.42 6.72
CA ASP A 191 -6.91 39.01 7.56
C ASP A 191 -5.99 38.11 6.74
N ASP A 192 -4.73 38.53 6.63
CA ASP A 192 -3.56 38.02 5.89
C ASP A 192 -3.20 36.55 6.23
N VAL A 193 -4.19 35.66 6.22
CA VAL A 193 -4.05 34.23 6.47
C VAL A 193 -3.83 33.56 5.12
N GLU A 194 -2.61 33.07 4.91
CA GLU A 194 -2.25 32.32 3.72
C GLU A 194 -3.20 31.10 3.60
N PRO A 195 -3.92 30.93 2.48
CA PRO A 195 -4.87 29.84 2.34
C PRO A 195 -4.13 28.50 2.42
N ASP A 196 -4.60 27.57 3.27
CA ASP A 196 -4.09 26.20 3.36
C ASP A 196 -4.55 25.41 2.11
N ILE A 197 -3.81 25.59 1.02
CA ILE A 197 -4.08 24.97 -0.27
C ILE A 197 -3.42 23.59 -0.31
N ARG A 198 -4.24 22.58 -0.60
CA ARG A 198 -3.82 21.21 -0.85
C ARG A 198 -3.99 20.88 -2.32
N ILE A 199 -3.08 20.11 -2.89
CA ILE A 199 -3.14 19.73 -4.30
C ILE A 199 -3.73 18.33 -4.48
N ARG A 200 -4.48 18.14 -5.56
CA ARG A 200 -4.95 16.82 -5.99
C ARG A 200 -4.83 16.71 -7.48
N PHE A 201 -4.42 15.55 -7.98
CA PHE A 201 -4.26 15.35 -9.41
C PHE A 201 -5.53 14.82 -10.05
N ALA A 202 -5.97 15.48 -11.10
CA ALA A 202 -7.09 15.06 -11.93
C ALA A 202 -6.60 14.65 -13.31
N PHE A 203 -7.36 13.80 -13.97
CA PHE A 203 -7.11 13.34 -15.33
C PHE A 203 -8.18 13.84 -16.26
N ILE A 204 -7.77 14.30 -17.44
CA ILE A 204 -8.71 14.68 -18.49
C ILE A 204 -9.36 13.41 -19.02
N LYS A 205 -10.65 13.26 -18.75
CA LYS A 205 -11.47 12.12 -19.19
C LYS A 205 -12.03 12.38 -20.58
N GLU A 206 -12.55 13.59 -20.81
CA GLU A 206 -13.13 14.01 -22.08
C GLU A 206 -12.78 15.47 -22.37
N LYS A 207 -12.68 15.82 -23.66
CA LYS A 207 -12.43 17.19 -24.14
C LYS A 207 -13.41 17.52 -25.27
N THR A 208 -14.07 18.65 -25.17
CA THR A 208 -14.90 19.26 -26.21
C THR A 208 -14.19 20.47 -26.82
N GLU A 209 -14.86 21.20 -27.71
CA GLU A 209 -14.32 22.44 -28.29
C GLU A 209 -14.13 23.56 -27.25
N ASP A 210 -14.85 23.51 -26.13
CA ASP A 210 -14.98 24.60 -25.16
C ASP A 210 -14.81 24.19 -23.68
N SER A 211 -14.72 22.88 -23.40
CA SER A 211 -14.61 22.35 -22.04
C SER A 211 -13.85 21.03 -21.96
N VAL A 212 -13.44 20.68 -20.75
CA VAL A 212 -12.90 19.36 -20.40
C VAL A 212 -13.61 18.80 -19.19
N ILE A 213 -13.91 17.50 -19.23
CA ILE A 213 -14.33 16.75 -18.05
C ILE A 213 -13.08 16.15 -17.43
N VAL A 214 -12.84 16.49 -16.17
CA VAL A 214 -11.71 15.95 -15.40
C VAL A 214 -12.22 15.03 -14.30
N ARG A 215 -11.52 13.93 -14.08
CA ARG A 215 -11.80 12.98 -13.00
C ARG A 215 -10.67 13.02 -11.98
N TYR A 216 -11.05 13.16 -10.72
CA TYR A 216 -10.12 13.18 -9.58
C TYR A 216 -10.50 12.14 -8.51
N GLY A 217 -11.42 11.22 -8.83
CA GLY A 217 -11.63 10.00 -8.05
C GLY A 217 -10.61 8.93 -8.43
N TYR A 218 -10.14 8.16 -7.44
CA TYR A 218 -9.17 7.08 -7.64
C TYR A 218 -9.81 5.72 -7.37
N SER A 219 -9.34 4.65 -8.01
CA SER A 219 -10.02 3.36 -7.95
C SER A 219 -9.63 2.52 -6.75
N TYR A 220 -8.35 2.50 -6.37
CA TYR A 220 -7.87 1.67 -5.26
C TYR A 220 -6.53 2.16 -4.73
N ALA A 221 -6.17 1.65 -3.54
CA ALA A 221 -4.83 1.71 -3.00
C ALA A 221 -4.24 0.31 -2.85
N VAL A 222 -2.92 0.20 -3.00
CA VAL A 222 -2.16 -0.96 -2.58
C VAL A 222 -1.43 -0.59 -1.30
N VAL A 223 -1.81 -1.24 -0.21
CA VAL A 223 -1.34 -1.00 1.16
C VAL A 223 -0.36 -2.10 1.55
N THR A 224 0.78 -1.74 2.11
CA THR A 224 1.78 -2.65 2.69
C THR A 224 1.97 -2.30 4.16
N ILE A 225 1.80 -3.29 5.03
CA ILE A 225 1.94 -3.08 6.48
C ILE A 225 3.41 -3.26 6.85
N ASN A 226 4.08 -2.19 7.26
CA ASN A 226 5.51 -2.24 7.57
C ASN A 226 5.79 -2.72 8.99
N SER A 227 5.04 -2.20 9.96
CA SER A 227 5.18 -2.56 11.37
C SER A 227 3.88 -2.37 12.12
N VAL A 228 3.71 -3.13 13.21
CA VAL A 228 2.54 -3.07 14.09
C VAL A 228 3.00 -2.97 15.54
N THR A 229 2.47 -2.00 16.27
CA THR A 229 2.60 -1.90 17.72
C THR A 229 1.23 -2.14 18.34
N ALA A 230 1.11 -3.25 19.09
CA ALA A 230 -0.12 -3.57 19.79
C ALA A 230 -0.40 -2.53 20.88
N VAL A 231 -1.60 -1.97 20.89
CA VAL A 231 -2.04 -1.11 21.98
C VAL A 231 -2.79 -2.00 22.97
N SER A 232 -2.17 -2.24 24.13
CA SER A 232 -2.69 -3.09 25.20
C SER A 232 -3.88 -2.49 25.93
#